data_AF-A0AA51HKW7-F1
#
_entry.id   AF-A0AA51HKW7-F1
#
_cell.length_a   1.000
_cell.length_b   1.000
_cell.length_c   1.000
_cell.angle_alpha   90.00
_cell.angle_beta   90.00
_cell.angle_gamma   90.00
#
_symmetry.space_group_name_H-M   'P 1'
#
loop_
_entity.id
_entity.type
_entity.pdbx_description
1 polymer ?
#
loop_
_entity_poly.entity_id
_entity_poly.type
_entity_poly.pdbx_seq_one_letter_code
_entity_poly.pdbx_strand_id
1 'polypeptide(L)'
;AMAANGSAAAESRLCHVRKVPTFDGYGFNLHAEKGKPGQYIGKVDDGSPAEAAGLRRGDRILEVNGQSIAGETHKQVVARIKRRPDDAELLVAAPAPGDPVP
;
A
#
# COMPACT_ATOMS: atom_id res chain seq x y z
N ALA A 1 -22.65 -24.19 -7.98
CA ALA A 1 -22.46 -23.21 -9.06
C ALA A 1 -21.65 -22.06 -8.50
N MET A 2 -20.35 -21.95 -8.84
CA MET A 2 -19.55 -20.77 -8.52
C MET A 2 -19.36 -19.99 -9.82
N ALA A 3 -20.10 -18.91 -9.95
CA ALA A 3 -19.90 -17.93 -11.01
C ALA A 3 -18.98 -16.83 -10.49
N ALA A 4 -17.86 -16.61 -11.16
CA ALA A 4 -17.57 -15.35 -11.82
C ALA A 4 -16.18 -15.41 -12.46
N ASN A 5 -16.20 -15.41 -13.79
CA ASN A 5 -15.09 -15.04 -14.65
C ASN A 5 -14.65 -13.61 -14.30
N GLY A 6 -13.36 -13.38 -14.07
CA GLY A 6 -12.82 -12.05 -13.76
C GLY A 6 -11.41 -11.91 -14.33
N SER A 7 -11.31 -11.10 -15.37
CA SER A 7 -10.10 -10.69 -16.10
C SER A 7 -8.85 -10.56 -15.22
N ALA A 8 -7.67 -10.77 -15.81
CA ALA A 8 -6.35 -10.44 -15.24
C ALA A 8 -6.17 -8.91 -15.03
N ALA A 9 -7.09 -8.31 -14.28
CA ALA A 9 -7.13 -6.92 -13.87
C ALA A 9 -6.61 -6.87 -12.43
N ALA A 10 -5.57 -6.07 -12.23
CA ALA A 10 -4.86 -5.82 -10.97
C ALA A 10 -5.67 -6.20 -9.71
N GLU A 11 -5.30 -7.31 -9.05
CA GLU A 11 -5.91 -7.72 -7.80
C GLU A 11 -5.65 -6.64 -6.74
N SER A 12 -6.71 -5.97 -6.30
CA SER A 12 -6.63 -5.07 -5.17
C SER A 12 -6.62 -5.87 -3.86
N ARG A 13 -5.80 -5.43 -2.90
CA ARG A 13 -5.63 -6.05 -1.59
C ARG A 13 -5.83 -5.00 -0.51
N LEU A 14 -6.67 -5.30 0.48
CA LEU A 14 -6.80 -4.47 1.67
C LEU A 14 -5.83 -4.99 2.73
N CYS A 15 -4.79 -4.21 3.00
CA CYS A 15 -3.76 -4.54 3.97
C CYS A 15 -3.98 -3.74 5.25
N HIS A 16 -4.24 -4.43 6.36
CA HIS A 16 -4.31 -3.80 7.68
C HIS A 16 -2.99 -3.98 8.41
N VAL A 17 -2.19 -2.90 8.46
CA VAL A 17 -0.87 -2.91 9.09
C VAL A 17 -0.99 -2.39 10.51
N ARG A 18 -0.77 -3.26 11.49
CA ARG A 18 -0.78 -2.89 12.92
C ARG A 18 0.65 -2.83 13.45
N LYS A 19 1.01 -1.74 14.13
CA LYS A 19 2.31 -1.65 14.81
C LYS A 19 2.39 -2.69 15.92
N VAL A 20 3.58 -3.24 16.10
CA VAL A 20 3.90 -4.18 17.17
C VAL A 20 5.01 -3.59 18.05
N PRO A 21 5.01 -3.85 19.36
CA PRO A 21 6.01 -3.28 20.27
C PRO A 21 7.45 -3.73 19.98
N THR A 22 7.62 -4.80 19.20
CA THR A 22 8.92 -5.37 18.82
C THR A 22 9.47 -4.85 17.49
N PHE A 23 8.78 -3.92 16.83
CA PHE A 23 9.19 -3.40 15.52
C PHE A 23 8.98 -1.87 15.47
N ASP A 24 9.99 -1.13 15.02
CA ASP A 24 9.88 0.32 14.89
C ASP A 24 9.10 0.70 13.62
N GLY A 25 7.90 1.27 13.81
CA GLY A 25 7.04 1.69 12.72
C GLY A 25 6.27 0.55 12.05
N TYR A 26 6.02 0.69 10.75
CA TYR A 26 5.22 -0.26 9.97
C TYR A 26 6.05 -1.24 9.13
N GLY A 27 7.32 -0.88 8.82
CA GLY A 27 8.24 -1.69 8.01
C GLY A 27 8.00 -1.64 6.50
N PHE A 28 7.56 -0.49 5.99
CA PHE A 28 7.52 -0.22 4.56
C PHE A 28 7.90 1.22 4.24
N ASN A 29 8.37 1.45 3.01
CA ASN A 29 8.65 2.77 2.47
C ASN A 29 7.59 3.19 1.45
N LEU A 30 7.12 4.43 1.59
CA LEU A 30 6.28 5.09 0.60
C LEU A 30 7.16 5.75 -0.46
N HIS A 31 6.92 5.43 -1.72
CA HIS A 31 7.62 5.95 -2.88
C HIS A 31 6.68 6.78 -3.77
N ALA A 32 7.18 7.90 -4.28
CA ALA A 32 6.51 8.72 -5.28
C ALA A 32 7.47 8.99 -6.43
N GLU A 33 7.10 8.58 -7.65
CA GLU A 33 7.91 8.87 -8.84
C GLU A 33 7.64 10.28 -9.36
N LYS A 34 8.70 11.00 -9.70
CA LYS A 34 8.59 12.33 -10.32
C LYS A 34 8.03 12.18 -11.74
N GLY A 35 6.82 12.68 -11.96
CA GLY A 35 6.14 12.63 -13.27
C GLY A 35 5.10 11.51 -13.41
N LYS A 36 4.96 10.61 -12.43
CA LYS A 36 3.84 9.67 -12.36
C LYS A 36 2.91 10.00 -11.19
N PRO A 37 1.60 10.15 -11.42
CA PRO A 37 0.67 10.41 -10.34
C PRO A 37 0.46 9.14 -9.50
N GLY A 38 0.59 9.27 -8.18
CA GLY A 38 0.28 8.19 -7.23
C GLY A 38 1.37 7.97 -6.19
N GLN A 39 1.08 7.07 -5.27
CA GLN A 39 1.99 6.61 -4.24
C GLN A 39 2.14 5.10 -4.33
N TYR A 40 3.35 4.60 -4.15
CA TYR A 40 3.70 3.20 -4.34
C TYR A 40 4.48 2.69 -3.12
N ILE A 41 4.46 1.38 -2.90
CA ILE A 41 5.30 0.72 -1.91
C ILE A 41 6.69 0.51 -2.53
N GLY A 42 7.69 1.23 -2.05
CA GLY A 42 9.06 1.13 -2.57
C GLY A 42 9.87 -0.02 -1.97
N LYS A 43 9.64 -0.32 -0.69
CA LYS A 43 10.28 -1.44 0.01
C LYS A 43 9.35 -1.92 1.12
N VAL A 44 9.39 -3.22 1.39
CA VAL A 44 8.82 -3.85 2.58
C VAL A 44 9.97 -4.58 3.26
N ASP A 45 10.10 -4.41 4.58
CA ASP A 45 11.14 -5.08 5.36
C ASP A 45 10.69 -6.49 5.76
N ASP A 46 11.59 -7.47 5.67
CA ASP A 46 11.32 -8.86 6.07
C ASP A 46 10.98 -8.95 7.57
N GLY A 47 9.97 -9.76 7.90
CA GLY A 47 9.48 -9.93 9.27
C GLY A 47 8.73 -8.71 9.83
N SER A 48 8.43 -7.72 8.99
CA SER A 48 7.71 -6.53 9.41
C SER A 48 6.19 -6.73 9.48
N PRO A 49 5.48 -5.85 10.22
CA PRO A 49 4.02 -5.83 10.18
C PRO A 49 3.44 -5.60 8.78
N ALA A 50 4.13 -4.82 7.95
CA ALA A 50 3.74 -4.57 6.56
C ALA A 50 3.77 -5.84 5.71
N GLU A 51 4.83 -6.64 5.83
CA GLU A 51 4.94 -7.94 5.17
C GLU A 51 3.84 -8.89 5.65
N ALA A 52 3.65 -8.99 6.97
CA ALA A 52 2.61 -9.84 7.56
C ALA A 52 1.19 -9.42 7.14
N ALA A 53 0.96 -8.13 6.88
CA ALA A 53 -0.28 -7.60 6.35
C ALA A 53 -0.46 -7.83 4.83
N GLY A 54 0.56 -8.37 4.16
CA GLY A 54 0.53 -8.70 2.73
C GLY A 54 0.88 -7.57 1.78
N LEU A 55 1.47 -6.46 2.28
CA LEU A 55 2.02 -5.42 1.41
C LEU A 55 3.20 -5.95 0.62
N ARG A 56 3.31 -5.52 -0.64
CA ARG A 56 4.42 -5.92 -1.51
C ARG A 56 5.06 -4.71 -2.16
N ARG A 57 6.36 -4.83 -2.44
CA ARG A 57 7.07 -3.84 -3.25
C ARG A 57 6.40 -3.71 -4.62
N GLY A 58 6.21 -2.47 -5.07
CA GLY A 58 5.55 -2.12 -6.33
C GLY A 58 4.06 -1.91 -6.24
N ASP A 59 3.43 -2.27 -5.12
CA ASP A 59 2.01 -2.05 -4.93
C ASP A 59 1.68 -0.55 -4.97
N ARG A 60 0.62 -0.18 -5.70
CA ARG A 60 0.11 1.19 -5.75
C ARG A 60 -0.94 1.37 -4.66
N ILE A 61 -0.80 2.42 -3.85
CA ILE A 61 -1.81 2.77 -2.84
C ILE A 61 -2.98 3.48 -3.53
N LEU A 62 -4.18 2.99 -3.29
CA LEU A 62 -5.44 3.56 -3.78
C LEU A 62 -6.17 4.31 -2.67
N GLU A 63 -6.17 3.75 -1.46
CA GLU A 63 -6.84 4.32 -0.28
C GLU A 63 -6.01 4.16 0.99
N VAL A 64 -6.19 5.09 1.92
CA VAL A 64 -5.63 5.06 3.27
C VAL A 64 -6.74 5.29 4.28
N ASN A 65 -6.90 4.36 5.22
CA ASN A 65 -7.92 4.40 6.27
C ASN A 65 -9.35 4.59 5.71
N GLY A 66 -9.68 3.83 4.66
CA GLY A 66 -10.97 3.89 3.95
C GLY A 66 -11.22 5.16 3.14
N GLN A 67 -10.17 5.95 2.86
CA GLN A 67 -10.28 7.20 2.10
C GLN A 67 -9.36 7.18 0.88
N SER A 68 -9.93 7.45 -0.31
CA SER A 68 -9.15 7.56 -1.53
C SER A 68 -8.10 8.68 -1.45
N ILE A 69 -6.90 8.37 -1.95
CA ILE A 69 -5.77 9.29 -2.03
C ILE A 69 -5.54 9.83 -3.45
N ALA A 70 -6.52 9.65 -4.35
CA ALA A 70 -6.42 10.13 -5.72
C ALA A 70 -6.20 11.65 -5.76
N GLY A 71 -5.14 12.09 -6.44
CA GLY A 71 -4.76 13.51 -6.52
C GLY A 71 -4.04 14.07 -5.29
N GLU A 72 -3.79 13.26 -4.26
CA GLU A 72 -3.05 13.70 -3.08
C GLU A 72 -1.53 13.68 -3.29
N THR A 73 -0.87 14.63 -2.64
CA THR A 73 0.59 14.70 -2.58
C THR A 73 1.15 13.67 -1.61
N HIS A 74 2.42 13.32 -1.80
CA HIS A 74 3.16 12.42 -0.90
C HIS A 74 3.00 12.79 0.59
N LYS A 75 3.10 14.09 0.91
CA LYS A 75 2.96 14.58 2.29
C LYS A 75 1.55 14.34 2.86
N GLN A 76 0.50 14.52 2.06
CA GLN A 76 -0.89 14.30 2.49
C GLN A 76 -1.14 12.83 2.79
N VAL A 77 -0.66 11.93 1.92
CA VAL A 77 -0.79 10.49 2.12
C VAL A 77 -0.06 10.04 3.39
N VAL A 78 1.18 10.52 3.62
CA VAL A 78 1.91 10.26 4.86
C VAL A 78 1.14 10.78 6.09
N ALA A 79 0.55 11.98 6.00
CA ALA A 79 -0.25 12.53 7.10
C ALA A 79 -1.48 11.66 7.41
N ARG A 80 -2.15 11.11 6.39
CA ARG A 80 -3.28 10.18 6.59
C ARG A 80 -2.86 8.88 7.24
N ILE A 81 -1.74 8.28 6.81
CA ILE A 81 -1.18 7.07 7.42
C ILE A 81 -0.87 7.31 8.90
N LYS A 82 -0.30 8.48 9.21
CA LYS A 82 0.06 8.88 10.58
C LYS A 82 -1.11 9.36 11.43
N ARG A 83 -2.30 9.54 10.85
CA ARG A 83 -3.51 9.98 11.58
C ARG A 83 -3.94 8.97 12.64
N ARG A 84 -3.64 7.69 12.41
CA ARG A 84 -3.83 6.60 13.37
C ARG A 84 -2.45 6.21 13.92
N PRO A 85 -2.22 6.29 15.23
CA PRO A 85 -0.89 6.07 15.80
C PRO A 85 -0.50 4.58 15.84
N ASP A 86 -1.46 3.67 15.93
CA ASP A 86 -1.23 2.24 16.18
C ASP A 86 -1.36 1.36 14.94
N ASP A 87 -2.06 1.82 13.92
CA ASP A 87 -2.39 1.01 12.75
C ASP A 87 -2.65 1.87 11.50
N ALA A 88 -2.55 1.27 10.33
CA ALA A 88 -2.92 1.86 9.07
C ALA A 88 -3.62 0.83 8.18
N GLU A 89 -4.74 1.20 7.59
CA GLU A 89 -5.42 0.39 6.59
C GLU A 89 -5.10 0.95 5.19
N LEU A 90 -4.61 0.10 4.31
CA LEU A 90 -4.12 0.48 2.98
C LEU A 90 -4.81 -0.39 1.94
N LEU A 91 -5.60 0.22 1.06
CA LEU A 91 -6.06 -0.47 -0.14
C LEU A 91 -4.98 -0.30 -1.20
N VAL A 92 -4.41 -1.41 -1.66
CA VAL A 92 -3.34 -1.42 -2.65
C VAL A 92 -3.73 -2.22 -3.89
N ALA A 93 -3.13 -1.91 -5.03
CA ALA A 93 -3.24 -2.70 -6.25
C ALA A 93 -1.85 -3.17 -6.70
N ALA A 94 -1.77 -4.43 -7.12
CA ALA A 94 -0.54 -4.96 -7.70
C ALA A 94 -0.12 -4.17 -8.95
N PRO A 95 1.19 -4.01 -9.20
CA PRO A 95 1.67 -3.42 -10.44
C PRO A 95 1.19 -4.24 -11.64
N ALA A 96 0.90 -3.57 -12.76
CA ALA A 96 0.48 -4.28 -13.96
C ALA A 96 1.66 -5.11 -14.52
N PRO A 97 1.38 -6.23 -15.22
CA PRO A 97 2.42 -7.03 -15.82
C PRO A 97 3.30 -6.19 -16.75
N GLY A 98 4.61 -6.12 -16.47
CA GLY A 98 5.58 -5.36 -17.25
C GLY A 98 5.83 -3.92 -16.76
N ASP A 99 5.11 -3.43 -15.75
CA ASP A 99 5.45 -2.16 -15.12
C ASP A 99 6.76 -2.29 -14.32
N PRO A 100 7.69 -1.34 -14.45
CA PRO A 100 8.89 -1.32 -13.65
C PRO A 100 8.52 -1.07 -12.18
N VAL A 101 8.96 -1.98 -11.31
CA VAL A 101 8.80 -1.85 -9.88
C VAL A 101 9.82 -0.80 -9.38
N PRO A 102 9.38 0.26 -8.66
CA PRO A 102 10.28 1.27 -8.11
C PRO A 102 11.25 0.66 -7.09
#